data_AF-A0A1V5H1E8-F1
#
_entry.id   AF-A0A1V5H1E8-F1
#
_cell.length_a   1.000
_cell.length_b   1.000
_cell.length_c   1.000
_cell.angle_alpha   90.00
_cell.angle_beta   90.00
_cell.angle_gamma   90.00
#
_symmetry.space_group_name_H-M   'P 1'
#
loop_
_entity.id
_entity.type
_entity.pdbx_description
1 polymer ?
#
loop_
_entity_poly.entity_id
_entity_poly.type
_entity_poly.pdbx_seq_one_letter_code
_entity_poly.pdbx_strand_id
1 'polypeptide(L)' 'MIWICLFIPLCIWLGIVVISPLNIYTTGGIAITAFIYLLIELRQVSRDRNRSRLPLWVMFLMLASVVFGMVW' A
#
# COMPACT_ATOMS: atom_id res chain seq x y z
N MET A 1 13.66 6.39 9.04
CA MET A 1 13.96 4.98 8.64
C MET A 1 13.36 3.95 9.59
N ILE A 2 13.30 4.18 10.92
CA ILE A 2 12.61 3.30 11.88
C ILE A 2 11.15 2.95 11.51
N TRP A 3 10.41 3.90 10.91
CA TRP A 3 9.04 3.68 10.46
C TRP A 3 8.91 2.54 9.43
N ILE A 4 9.90 2.34 8.56
CA ILE A 4 9.87 1.28 7.54
C ILE A 4 9.97 -0.10 8.21
N CYS A 5 10.81 -0.23 9.23
CA CYS A 5 10.97 -1.47 10.00
C CYS A 5 9.71 -1.87 10.78
N LEU A 6 8.86 -0.91 11.15
CA LEU A 6 7.57 -1.16 11.80
C LEU A 6 6.43 -1.40 10.79
N PHE A 7 6.48 -0.71 9.65
CA PHE A 7 5.43 -0.82 8.62
C PHE A 7 5.51 -2.14 7.83
N ILE A 8 6.70 -2.67 7.57
CA ILE A 8 6.85 -3.92 6.81
C ILE A 8 6.14 -5.11 7.51
N PRO A 9 6.40 -5.41 8.81
CA PRO A 9 5.71 -6.49 9.52
C PRO A 9 4.19 -6.27 9.57
N LEU A 10 3.76 -5.02 9.76
CA LEU A 10 2.35 -4.66 9.84
C LEU A 10 1.64 -4.86 8.48
N CYS A 11 2.29 -4.53 7.36
CA CYS A 11 1.79 -4.81 6.02
C CYS A 11 1.69 -6.31 5.74
N ILE A 12 2.66 -7.11 6.18
CA ILE A 12 2.60 -8.58 6.02
C ILE A 12 1.43 -9.14 6.82
N TRP A 13 1.27 -8.71 8.07
CA TRP A 13 0.16 -9.14 8.93
C TRP A 13 -1.20 -8.74 8.36
N LEU A 14 -1.35 -7.51 7.86
CA LEU A 14 -2.58 -7.08 7.17
C LEU A 14 -2.85 -7.90 5.91
N GLY A 15 -1.82 -8.25 5.14
CA GLY A 15 -1.97 -9.09 3.95
C GLY A 15 -2.53 -10.47 4.31
N ILE A 16 -1.93 -11.13 5.29
CA ILE A 16 -2.30 -12.50 5.67
C ILE A 16 -3.64 -12.54 6.42
N VAL A 17 -3.86 -11.66 7.39
CA VAL A 17 -5.02 -11.77 8.29
C VAL A 17 -6.26 -11.07 7.74
N VAL A 18 -6.09 -9.98 7.00
CA VAL A 18 -7.20 -9.15 6.52
C VAL A 18 -7.46 -9.36 5.04
N ILE A 19 -6.42 -9.42 4.20
CA ILE A 19 -6.60 -9.52 2.75
C ILE A 19 -6.87 -10.96 2.28
N SER A 20 -6.12 -11.95 2.79
CA SER A 20 -6.28 -13.37 2.41
C SER A 20 -7.72 -13.91 2.51
N PRO A 21 -8.53 -13.59 3.54
CA PRO A 21 -9.91 -14.09 3.61
C PRO A 21 -10.90 -13.30 2.74
N LEU A 22 -10.50 -12.20 2.09
CA LEU A 22 -11.40 -11.38 1.29
C LEU A 22 -11.65 -12.00 -0.09
N ASN A 23 -12.86 -11.76 -0.62
CA ASN A 23 -13.20 -12.12 -1.98
C ASN A 23 -12.34 -11.33 -2.98
N ILE A 24 -11.98 -11.95 -4.11
CA ILE A 24 -11.22 -11.33 -5.19
C ILE A 24 -11.81 -10.00 -5.70
N TYR A 25 -13.14 -9.85 -5.68
CA TYR A 25 -13.79 -8.59 -6.05
C TYR A 25 -13.50 -7.47 -5.05
N THR A 26 -13.60 -7.77 -3.75
CA THR A 26 -13.29 -6.81 -2.68
C THR A 26 -11.79 -6.48 -2.66
N THR A 27 -10.93 -7.47 -2.82
CA THR A 27 -9.48 -7.29 -2.85
C THR A 27 -9.04 -6.50 -4.09
N GLY A 28 -9.66 -6.77 -5.24
CA GLY A 28 -9.45 -6.01 -6.47
C GLY A 28 -9.86 -4.54 -6.33
N GLY A 29 -11.00 -4.28 -5.68
CA GLY A 29 -11.44 -2.91 -5.36
C GLY A 29 -10.42 -2.16 -4.50
N ILE A 30 -9.92 -2.78 -3.43
CA ILE A 30 -8.89 -2.22 -2.56
C ILE A 30 -7.59 -1.94 -3.34
N ALA A 31 -7.15 -2.89 -4.17
CA ALA A 31 -5.94 -2.76 -4.98
C ALA A 31 -6.04 -1.58 -5.96
N ILE A 32 -7.16 -1.46 -6.68
CA ILE A 32 -7.40 -0.38 -7.65
C ILE A 32 -7.43 0.97 -6.94
N THR A 33 -8.15 1.08 -5.82
CA THR A 33 -8.20 2.33 -5.04
C THR A 33 -6.82 2.73 -4.54
N ALA A 34 -6.07 1.81 -3.92
CA ALA A 34 -4.71 2.07 -3.45
C ALA A 34 -3.79 2.49 -4.60
N PHE A 35 -3.93 1.88 -5.78
CA PHE A 35 -3.18 2.24 -6.98
C PHE A 35 -3.49 3.65 -7.50
N ILE A 36 -4.77 4.02 -7.60
CA ILE A 36 -5.19 5.37 -8.02
C ILE A 36 -4.60 6.42 -7.08
N TYR A 37 -4.74 6.22 -5.78
CA TYR A 37 -4.22 7.14 -4.79
C TYR A 37 -2.69 7.23 -4.85
N LEU A 38 -1.99 6.12 -5.10
CA LEU A 38 -0.54 6.11 -5.29
C LEU A 38 -0.11 6.96 -6.50
N LEU A 39 -0.84 6.90 -7.61
CA LEU A 39 -0.58 7.74 -8.78
C LEU A 39 -0.83 9.23 -8.50
N ILE A 40 -1.87 9.55 -7.72
CA ILE A 40 -2.15 10.92 -7.28
C ILE A 40 -1.00 11.45 -6.42
N GLU A 41 -0.54 10.66 -5.45
CA GLU A 41 0.56 11.05 -4.56
C GLU A 41 1.87 11.18 -5.33
N LEU A 42 2.17 10.27 -6.27
CA LEU A 42 3.29 10.40 -7.21
C LEU A 42 3.26 11.73 -7.96
N ARG A 43 2.08 12.11 -8.47
CA ARG A 43 1.89 13.38 -9.18
C ARG A 43 2.10 14.58 -8.25
N GLN A 44 1.63 14.50 -7.00
CA GLN A 44 1.83 15.56 -6.00
C GLN A 44 3.31 15.72 -5.62
N VAL A 45 4.00 14.61 -5.34
CA VAL A 45 5.45 14.60 -5.03
C VAL A 45 6.28 15.06 -6.24
N SER A 46 5.86 14.72 -7.46
CA SER A 46 6.53 15.17 -8.68
C SER A 46 6.35 16.67 -8.92
N ARG A 47 5.19 17.24 -8.56
CA ARG A 47 4.90 18.67 -8.73
C ARG A 47 5.52 19.51 -7.61
N ASP A 48 5.61 18.96 -6.41
CA ASP A 48 6.01 19.67 -5.21
C ASP A 48 7.26 19.02 -4.60
N ARG A 49 8.44 19.50 -5.02
CA ARG A 49 9.73 18.86 -4.73
C ARG A 49 10.10 18.85 -3.25
N ASN A 50 9.43 19.67 -2.44
CA ASN A 50 9.68 19.81 -1.00
C ASN A 50 8.75 18.92 -0.15
N ARG A 51 7.83 18.18 -0.78
CA ARG A 51 6.92 17.28 -0.05
C ARG A 51 7.64 16.02 0.42
N SER A 52 7.25 15.53 1.60
CA SER A 52 7.77 14.26 2.11
C SER A 52 7.38 13.11 1.20
N ARG A 53 8.33 12.21 0.89
CA ARG A 53 8.09 10.97 0.14
C ARG A 53 7.50 9.84 1.00
N LEU A 54 7.36 10.07 2.31
CA LEU A 54 6.83 9.07 3.25
C LEU A 54 5.43 8.55 2.86
N PRO A 55 4.45 9.38 2.45
CA PRO A 55 3.13 8.90 2.06
C PRO A 55 3.21 7.93 0.87
N LEU A 56 4.07 8.26 -0.10
CA LEU A 56 4.30 7.45 -1.29
C LEU A 56 4.85 6.05 -0.94
N TRP A 57 5.81 5.98 -0.02
CA TRP A 57 6.32 4.69 0.49
C TRP A 57 5.25 3.89 1.24
N VAL A 58 4.42 4.54 2.06
CA VAL A 58 3.32 3.86 2.78
C VAL A 58 2.30 3.27 1.80
N MET A 59 1.94 4.02 0.75
CA MET A 59 1.00 3.55 -0.26
C MET A 59 1.57 2.40 -1.09
N PHE A 60 2.86 2.44 -1.38
CA PHE A 60 3.55 1.34 -2.06
C PHE A 60 3.56 0.06 -1.21
N LEU A 61 3.83 0.19 0.09
CA LEU A 61 3.79 -0.93 1.05
C LEU A 61 2.36 -1.48 1.24
N MET A 62 1.35 -0.62 1.20
CA MET A 62 -0.05 -1.03 1.22
C MET A 62 -0.40 -1.87 -0.01
N LEU A 63 0.03 -1.48 -1.20
CA LEU A 63 -0.13 -2.28 -2.42
C LEU A 63 0.59 -3.63 -2.31
N ALA A 64 1.82 -3.64 -1.79
CA ALA A 64 2.55 -4.87 -1.54
C ALA A 64 1.81 -5.81 -0.56
N SER A 65 1.19 -5.26 0.50
CA SER A 65 0.35 -6.02 1.44
C SER A 65 -0.82 -6.71 0.76
N VAL A 66 -1.49 -6.00 -0.16
CA VAL A 66 -2.62 -6.56 -0.93
C VAL A 66 -2.15 -7.70 -1.83
N VAL A 67 -1.03 -7.53 -2.54
CA VAL A 67 -0.45 -8.58 -3.38
C VAL A 67 -0.05 -9.79 -2.53
N PHE A 68 0.56 -9.56 -1.36
CA PHE A 68 0.95 -10.64 -0.46
C PHE A 68 -0.26 -11.45 0.03
N GLY A 69 -1.35 -10.76 0.39
CA GLY A 69 -2.60 -11.41 0.79
C GLY A 69 -3.36 -12.09 -0.35
N MET A 70 -3.12 -11.74 -1.61
CA MET A 70 -3.66 -12.50 -2.75
C MET A 70 -2.89 -13.80 -3.02
N VAL A 71 -1.62 -13.87 -2.62
CA VAL A 71 -0.75 -15.03 -2.87
C VAL A 71 -0.84 -16.08 -1.74
N TRP A 72 -1.20 -15.65 -0.53
CA TRP A 72 -1.26 -16.48 0.68
C TRP A 72 -2.70 -16.89 1.01
#